data_AF-A0A6P0S136-F1
#
_entry.id   AF-A0A6P0S136-F1
#
_cell.length_a   1.000
_cell.length_b   1.000
_cell.length_c   1.000
_cell.angle_alpha   90.00
_cell.angle_beta   90.00
_cell.angle_gamma   90.00
#
_symmetry.space_group_name_H-M   'P 1'
#
loop_
_entity.id
_entity.type
_entity.pdbx_description
1 polymer ?
#
loop_
_entity_poly.entity_id
_entity_poly.type
_entity_poly.pdbx_seq_one_letter_code
_entity_poly.pdbx_strand_id
1 'polypeptide(L)' 'MSGLYEILQKVKARPGMYIGKPALNDLFMFLVGYKTARRELGIELSQEEKEFQREFSIISC' A
#
# COMPACT_ATOMS: atom_id res chain seq x y z
N MET A 1 -0.81 15.07 -3.91
CA MET A 1 -0.56 13.63 -3.85
C MET A 1 -1.06 13.11 -2.51
N SER A 2 -2.34 12.77 -2.40
CA SER A 2 -2.91 12.06 -1.24
C SER A 2 -3.12 10.59 -1.61
N GLY A 3 -3.06 9.68 -0.64
CA GLY A 3 -3.25 8.24 -0.87
C GLY A 3 -1.99 7.39 -0.74
N LEU A 4 -1.82 6.37 -1.61
CA LEU A 4 -0.79 5.32 -1.47
C LEU A 4 0.64 5.89 -1.37
N TYR A 5 1.00 6.85 -2.22
CA TYR A 5 2.36 7.40 -2.22
C TYR A 5 2.67 8.19 -0.94
N GLU A 6 1.70 8.89 -0.38
CA GLU A 6 1.89 9.63 0.87
C GLU A 6 2.14 8.66 2.04
N ILE A 7 1.36 7.58 2.13
CA ILE A 7 1.56 6.57 3.17
C ILE A 7 2.90 5.84 2.97
N LEU A 8 3.30 5.55 1.72
CA LEU A 8 4.60 4.97 1.43
C LEU A 8 5.77 5.87 1.86
N GLN A 9 5.66 7.19 1.69
CA GLN A 9 6.68 8.12 2.21
C GLN A 9 6.75 8.09 3.74
N LYS A 10 5.60 7.99 4.42
CA LYS A 10 5.56 7.85 5.89
C LYS A 10 6.18 6.54 6.37
N VAL A 11 5.89 5.42 5.69
CA VAL A 11 6.51 4.11 5.98
C VAL A 11 8.01 4.18 5.74
N LYS A 12 8.47 4.78 4.63
CA LYS A 12 9.90 4.95 4.34
C LYS A 12 10.62 5.76 5.41
N ALA A 13 10.01 6.84 5.91
CA ALA A 13 10.60 7.68 6.94
C ALA A 13 10.63 7.01 8.32
N ARG A 14 9.61 6.22 8.66
CA ARG A 14 9.44 5.62 10.01
C ARG A 14 8.88 4.19 9.95
N PRO A 15 9.62 3.21 9.40
CA PRO A 15 9.07 1.87 9.13
C PRO A 15 8.59 1.17 10.40
N GLY A 16 9.29 1.32 11.53
CA GLY A 16 8.88 0.73 12.80
C GLY A 16 7.49 1.17 13.28
N MET A 17 7.06 2.39 12.95
CA MET A 17 5.75 2.93 13.36
C MET A 17 4.58 2.34 12.56
N TYR A 18 4.82 1.98 11.30
CA TYR A 18 3.75 1.55 10.37
C TYR A 18 3.75 0.05 10.10
N ILE A 19 4.94 -0.56 10.07
CA ILE A 19 5.14 -1.98 9.70
C ILE A 19 5.99 -2.75 10.73
N GLY A 20 6.21 -2.19 11.92
CA GLY A 20 6.91 -2.82 13.05
C GLY A 20 8.44 -2.91 12.89
N LYS A 21 8.94 -3.18 11.68
CA LYS A 21 10.36 -3.26 11.35
C LYS A 21 10.61 -2.96 9.85
N PRO A 22 11.82 -2.51 9.46
CA PRO A 22 12.14 -2.25 8.05
C PRO A 22 12.36 -3.54 7.25
N ALA A 23 11.32 -4.32 7.04
CA ALA A 23 11.38 -5.57 6.28
C ALA A 23 10.33 -5.62 5.17
N LEU A 24 10.72 -6.20 4.03
CA LEU A 24 9.91 -6.22 2.81
C LEU A 24 8.61 -7.00 2.98
N ASN A 25 8.63 -8.10 3.73
CA ASN A 25 7.43 -8.91 4.00
C ASN A 25 6.37 -8.12 4.78
N ASP A 26 6.80 -7.32 5.76
CA ASP A 26 5.88 -6.48 6.54
C ASP A 26 5.33 -5.32 5.71
N LEU A 27 6.16 -4.72 4.84
CA LEU A 27 5.69 -3.75 3.84
C LEU A 27 4.67 -4.38 2.88
N PHE A 28 4.91 -5.61 2.42
CA PHE A 28 4.01 -6.32 1.54
C PHE A 28 2.66 -6.59 2.21
N MET A 29 2.66 -7.13 3.44
CA MET A 29 1.43 -7.34 4.22
C MET A 29 0.66 -6.04 4.47
N PHE A 30 1.38 -4.95 4.75
CA PHE A 30 0.80 -3.62 4.87
C PHE A 30 0.08 -3.18 3.59
N LEU A 31 0.70 -3.35 2.43
CA LEU A 31 0.12 -2.98 1.13
C LEU A 31 -1.15 -3.79 0.80
N VAL A 32 -1.13 -5.09 1.12
CA VAL A 32 -2.32 -5.95 0.99
C VAL A 32 -3.44 -5.43 1.88
N GLY A 33 -3.18 -5.18 3.17
CA GLY A 33 -4.17 -4.66 4.11
C GLY A 33 -4.71 -3.28 3.70
N TYR A 34 -3.84 -2.38 3.25
CA TYR A 34 -4.21 -1.06 2.75
C TYR A 34 -5.18 -1.15 1.58
N LYS A 35 -4.89 -2.01 0.59
CA LYS A 35 -5.77 -2.25 -0.56
C LYS A 35 -7.12 -2.83 -0.13
N THR A 36 -7.11 -3.82 0.77
CA THR A 36 -8.34 -4.45 1.29
C THR A 36 -9.22 -3.43 1.99
N ALA A 37 -8.66 -2.64 2.92
CA ALA A 37 -9.40 -1.62 3.66
C ALA A 37 -10.02 -0.57 2.72
N ARG A 38 -9.29 -0.10 1.70
CA ARG A 38 -9.84 0.84 0.72
C ARG A 38 -11.00 0.26 -0.06
N ARG A 39 -10.90 -1.01 -0.48
CA ARG A 39 -11.99 -1.71 -1.17
C ARG A 39 -13.22 -1.85 -0.28
N GLU A 40 -13.05 -2.24 0.98
CA GLU A 40 -14.15 -2.38 1.94
C GLU A 40 -14.82 -1.06 2.28
N LEU A 41 -14.07 0.04 2.28
CA LEU A 41 -14.58 1.40 2.49
C LEU A 41 -15.18 2.04 1.23
N GLY A 42 -15.20 1.35 0.08
CA GLY A 42 -15.70 1.90 -1.19
C GLY A 42 -14.86 3.06 -1.73
N ILE A 43 -13.60 3.20 -1.28
CA ILE A 43 -12.71 4.26 -1.72
C ILE A 43 -12.06 3.84 -3.03
N GLU A 44 -12.46 4.49 -4.13
CA GLU A 44 -11.86 4.24 -5.43
C GLU A 44 -10.37 4.56 -5.46
N LEU A 45 -9.62 3.82 -6.28
CA LEU A 45 -8.21 4.08 -6.52
C LEU A 45 -8.04 5.29 -7.45
N SER A 46 -7.02 6.10 -7.17
CA SER A 46 -6.57 7.11 -8.15
C SER A 46 -6.04 6.43 -9.41
N GLN A 47 -5.90 7.18 -10.51
CA GLN A 47 -5.35 6.65 -11.75
C GLN A 47 -3.93 6.08 -11.56
N GLU A 48 -3.11 6.76 -10.77
CA GLU A 48 -1.75 6.35 -10.42
C GLU A 48 -1.77 5.05 -9.59
N GLU A 49 -2.71 4.92 -8.66
CA GLU A 49 -2.88 3.70 -7.85
C GLU A 49 -3.39 2.51 -8.69
N LYS A 50 -4.24 2.76 -9.70
CA LYS A 50 -4.69 1.74 -10.67
C LYS A 50 -3.52 1.24 -11.53
N GLU A 51 -2.63 2.15 -11.93
CA GLU A 51 -1.44 1.82 -12.71
C GLU A 51 -0.43 1.02 -11.88
N PHE A 52 -0.14 1.48 -10.65
CA PHE A 52 0.65 0.72 -9.69
C PHE A 52 0.09 -0.69 -9.46
N GLN A 53 -1.23 -0.81 -9.28
CA GLN A 53 -1.85 -2.12 -9.11
C GLN A 53 -1.69 -3.01 -10.35
N ARG A 54 -1.81 -2.45 -11.56
CA ARG A 54 -1.62 -3.19 -12.81
C ARG A 54 -0.20 -3.77 -12.90
N GLU A 55 0.81 -2.99 -12.53
CA GLU A 55 2.21 -3.43 -12.51
C GLU A 55 2.51 -4.46 -11.41
N PHE A 56 1.83 -4.38 -10.28
CA PHE A 56 1.99 -5.30 -9.14
C PHE A 56 1.01 -6.49 -9.14
N SER A 57 0.25 -6.72 -10.21
CA SER A 57 -0.78 -7.77 -10.32
C SER A 57 -0.25 -9.22 -10.40
N ILE A 58 0.97 -9.50 -9.95
CA ILE A 58 1.53 -10.87 -9.88
C ILE A 58 1.23 -11.57 -8.54
N ILE A 59 0.67 -10.89 -7.52
CA ILE A 59 0.44 -11.49 -6.20
C ILE A 59 -1.04 -11.49 -5.79
N SER A 60 -1.89 -11.95 -6.70
CA SER A 60 -3.23 -12.46 -6.38
C SER A 60 -3.69 -13.39 -7.49
N CYS A 61 -3.08 -14.58 -7.51
CA CYS A 61 -3.70 -15.82 -7.96
C CYS A 61 -3.65 -16.76 -6.76
#